data_AF-A0A2M8UUG6-F1
#
_entry.id   AF-A0A2M8UUG6-F1
#
_cell.length_a   1.000
_cell.length_b   1.000
_cell.length_c   1.000
_cell.angle_alpha   90.00
_cell.angle_beta   90.00
_cell.angle_gamma   90.00
#
_symmetry.space_group_name_H-M   'P 1'
#
loop_
_entity.id
_entity.type
_entity.pdbx_description
1 polymer ?
#
loop_
_entity_poly.entity_id
_entity_poly.type
_entity_poly.pdbx_seq_one_letter_code
_entity_poly.pdbx_strand_id
1 'polypeptide(L)'
;MNRTLAALLLPLVLAACGDIPDLIYNQQVSSTFSQSREQFAKDHLSFLGGNFDIRSQSARDLKLEQLRKHIEELELALDRVETLRHSDDADRFSRHLSGYYELQVGYYQNLRRYMKASDKTKKEGIAQELKASYVLLSAAPERILLSQKRFLEKAGLTPEATTPDASS
;
A
#
# COMPACT_ATOMS: atom_id res chain seq x y z
N MET A 1 0.05 65.79 7.47
CA MET A 1 1.00 65.20 8.44
C MET A 1 0.20 64.60 9.59
N ASN A 2 0.76 63.56 10.26
CA ASN A 2 0.18 62.62 11.24
C ASN A 2 -0.31 61.34 10.53
N ARG A 3 0.41 60.22 10.39
CA ARG A 3 1.31 59.40 11.23
C ARG A 3 0.65 58.70 12.44
N THR A 4 0.62 57.37 12.30
CA THR A 4 0.73 56.26 13.28
C THR A 4 -0.46 55.82 14.14
N LEU A 5 -0.96 54.61 13.85
CA LEU A 5 -1.11 53.41 14.73
C LEU A 5 -1.96 52.37 13.96
N ALA A 6 -1.38 51.48 13.14
CA ALA A 6 -0.62 50.28 13.48
C ALA A 6 -1.35 49.30 14.43
N ALA A 7 -1.64 48.12 13.87
CA ALA A 7 -1.82 46.82 14.53
C ALA A 7 -3.13 46.56 15.30
N LEU A 8 -4.18 46.18 14.54
CA LEU A 8 -5.10 45.14 15.02
C LEU A 8 -4.58 43.81 14.47
N LEU A 9 -3.76 43.17 15.31
CA LEU A 9 -3.34 41.77 15.18
C LEU A 9 -4.61 40.90 15.13
N LEU A 10 -4.94 40.42 13.93
CA LEU A 10 -5.79 39.25 13.76
C LEU A 10 -5.13 38.09 14.52
N PRO A 11 -5.81 37.46 15.49
CA PRO A 11 -5.34 36.17 15.97
C PRO A 11 -5.51 35.19 14.82
N LEU A 12 -4.38 34.76 14.25
CA LEU A 12 -4.31 33.59 13.39
C LEU A 12 -4.85 32.40 14.19
N VAL A 13 -6.11 32.07 13.98
CA VAL A 13 -6.66 30.76 14.34
C VAL A 13 -6.28 29.79 13.21
N LEU A 14 -4.98 29.47 13.12
CA LEU A 14 -4.47 28.32 12.39
C LEU A 14 -4.19 27.22 13.41
N ALA A 15 -5.25 26.53 13.84
CA ALA A 15 -5.12 25.37 14.70
C ALA A 15 -6.16 24.32 14.31
N ALA A 16 -6.06 23.82 13.08
CA ALA A 16 -6.55 22.51 12.63
C ALA A 16 -6.29 22.34 11.12
N CYS A 17 -5.02 22.28 10.73
CA CYS A 17 -4.67 21.70 9.45
C CYS A 17 -3.66 20.60 9.79
N GLY A 18 -4.05 19.34 9.68
CA GLY A 18 -3.03 18.30 9.61
C GLY A 18 -2.01 18.68 8.55
N ASP A 19 -0.74 18.46 8.85
CA ASP A 19 0.36 18.93 8.01
C ASP A 19 0.08 18.51 6.55
N ILE A 20 0.01 19.49 5.64
CA ILE A 20 -0.24 19.29 4.21
C ILE A 20 0.57 18.09 3.63
N PRO A 21 1.85 17.87 4.03
CA PRO A 21 2.61 16.67 3.67
C PRO A 21 1.95 15.33 4.00
N ASP A 22 1.33 15.19 5.17
CA ASP A 22 0.76 13.93 5.65
C ASP A 22 -0.55 13.58 4.93
N LEU A 23 -1.37 14.59 4.62
CA LEU A 23 -2.56 14.41 3.80
C LEU A 23 -2.17 13.96 2.39
N ILE A 24 -1.17 14.61 1.78
CA ILE A 24 -0.65 14.26 0.46
C ILE A 24 -0.06 12.85 0.48
N TYR A 25 0.78 12.54 1.47
CA TYR A 25 1.37 11.22 1.66
C TYR A 25 0.28 10.15 1.70
N ASN A 26 -0.69 10.30 2.60
CA ASN A 26 -1.80 9.36 2.76
C ASN A 26 -2.57 9.16 1.45
N GLN A 27 -2.94 10.24 0.76
CA GLN A 27 -3.68 10.16 -0.50
C GLN A 27 -2.88 9.40 -1.57
N GLN A 28 -1.58 9.68 -1.69
CA GLN A 28 -0.74 9.06 -2.71
C GLN A 28 -0.54 7.56 -2.50
N VAL A 29 -0.33 7.13 -1.24
CA VAL A 29 0.01 5.72 -0.97
C VAL A 29 -1.21 4.82 -0.78
N SER A 30 -2.35 5.38 -0.32
CA SER A 30 -3.55 4.58 0.02
C SER A 30 -4.24 3.98 -1.19
N SER A 31 -4.27 4.71 -2.31
CA SER A 31 -4.87 4.21 -3.56
C SER A 31 -4.08 3.01 -4.09
N THR A 32 -2.76 3.14 -4.19
CA THR A 32 -1.86 2.06 -4.61
C THR A 32 -1.91 0.86 -3.67
N PHE A 33 -2.02 1.09 -2.36
CA PHE A 33 -2.21 0.00 -1.39
C PHE A 33 -3.50 -0.77 -1.62
N SER A 34 -4.61 -0.06 -1.84
CA SER A 34 -5.92 -0.70 -2.06
C SER A 34 -5.93 -1.54 -3.35
N GLN A 35 -5.36 -1.00 -4.43
CA GLN A 35 -5.25 -1.67 -5.72
C GLN A 35 -4.35 -2.90 -5.66
N SER A 36 -3.16 -2.78 -5.06
CA SER A 36 -2.22 -3.91 -4.92
C SER A 36 -2.79 -5.03 -4.06
N ARG A 37 -3.52 -4.71 -2.98
CA ARG A 37 -4.21 -5.71 -2.15
C ARG A 37 -5.27 -6.48 -2.93
N GLU A 38 -6.08 -5.79 -3.73
CA GLU A 38 -7.11 -6.43 -4.56
C GLU A 38 -6.49 -7.31 -5.64
N GLN A 39 -5.46 -6.80 -6.31
CA GLN A 39 -4.73 -7.54 -7.34
C GLN A 39 -4.08 -8.80 -6.77
N PHE A 40 -3.41 -8.69 -5.60
CA PHE A 40 -2.83 -9.82 -4.90
C PHE A 40 -3.87 -10.91 -4.58
N ALA A 41 -5.04 -10.52 -4.07
CA ALA A 41 -6.11 -11.48 -3.78
C ALA A 41 -6.58 -12.21 -5.05
N LYS A 42 -6.77 -11.49 -6.16
CA LYS A 42 -7.16 -12.06 -7.47
C LYS A 42 -6.10 -13.02 -8.01
N ASP A 43 -4.83 -12.65 -7.92
CA ASP A 43 -3.72 -13.47 -8.40
C ASP A 43 -3.53 -14.71 -7.54
N HIS A 44 -3.68 -14.61 -6.22
CA HIS A 44 -3.62 -15.77 -5.35
C HIS A 44 -4.75 -16.76 -5.62
N LEU A 45 -5.99 -16.27 -5.80
CA LEU A 45 -7.11 -17.12 -6.21
C LEU A 45 -6.85 -17.78 -7.57
N SER A 46 -6.26 -17.04 -8.52
CA SER A 46 -5.85 -17.58 -9.82
C SER A 46 -4.76 -18.65 -9.68
N PHE A 47 -3.82 -18.49 -8.75
CA PHE A 47 -2.81 -19.49 -8.41
C PHE A 47 -3.45 -20.78 -7.87
N LEU A 48 -4.37 -20.67 -6.90
CA LEU A 48 -5.11 -21.82 -6.39
C LEU A 48 -5.95 -22.52 -7.47
N GLY A 49 -6.48 -21.76 -8.44
CA GLY A 49 -7.21 -22.28 -9.59
C GLY A 49 -6.34 -22.93 -10.67
N GLY A 50 -5.03 -23.00 -10.50
CA GLY A 50 -4.12 -23.62 -11.48
C GLY A 50 -3.82 -22.75 -12.70
N ASN A 51 -4.20 -21.47 -12.71
CA ASN A 51 -3.97 -20.56 -13.85
C ASN A 51 -2.48 -20.25 -14.10
N PHE A 52 -1.61 -20.71 -13.21
CA PHE A 52 -0.16 -20.60 -13.33
C PHE A 52 0.50 -21.93 -13.77
N ASP A 53 -0.29 -22.99 -13.97
CA ASP A 53 0.14 -24.28 -14.54
C ASP A 53 0.00 -24.30 -16.06
N ILE A 54 0.62 -23.30 -16.71
CA ILE A 54 0.48 -23.08 -18.14
C ILE A 54 1.38 -24.04 -18.93
N ARG A 55 0.77 -24.86 -19.80
CA ARG A 55 1.47 -25.81 -20.69
C ARG A 55 2.04 -25.15 -21.95
N SER A 56 1.32 -24.19 -22.52
CA SER A 56 1.77 -23.46 -23.72
C SER A 56 2.95 -22.55 -23.38
N GLN A 57 4.06 -22.70 -24.10
CA GLN A 57 5.27 -21.89 -23.86
C GLN A 57 5.01 -20.40 -24.12
N SER A 58 4.33 -20.04 -25.22
CA SER A 58 4.03 -18.63 -25.53
C SER A 58 3.13 -17.96 -24.49
N ALA A 59 2.11 -18.68 -24.00
CA ALA A 59 1.23 -18.17 -22.94
C ALA A 59 1.97 -18.06 -21.60
N ARG A 60 2.88 -18.99 -21.31
CA ARG A 60 3.74 -18.93 -20.12
C ARG A 60 4.67 -17.72 -20.17
N ASP A 61 5.30 -17.46 -21.31
CA ASP A 61 6.21 -16.32 -21.49
C ASP A 61 5.47 -14.99 -21.35
N LEU A 62 4.27 -14.87 -21.93
CA LEU A 62 3.40 -13.71 -21.73
C LEU A 62 3.06 -13.49 -20.24
N LYS A 63 2.68 -14.55 -19.53
CA LYS A 63 2.34 -14.46 -18.10
C LYS A 63 3.57 -14.13 -17.24
N LEU A 64 4.74 -14.68 -17.57
CA LEU A 64 6.01 -14.36 -16.90
C LEU A 64 6.42 -12.89 -17.09
N GLU A 65 6.13 -12.32 -18.26
CA GLU A 65 6.36 -10.91 -18.56
C GLU A 65 5.37 -10.00 -17.82
N GLN A 66 4.09 -10.39 -17.74
CA GLN A 66 3.11 -9.70 -16.89
C GLN A 66 3.54 -9.68 -15.42
N LEU A 67 4.02 -10.82 -14.90
CA LEU A 67 4.55 -10.88 -13.53
C LEU A 67 5.80 -10.02 -13.33
N ARG A 68 6.67 -9.91 -14.35
CA ARG A 68 7.84 -9.02 -14.28
C ARG A 68 7.41 -7.57 -14.13
N LYS A 69 6.51 -7.10 -14.99
CA LYS A 69 5.97 -5.73 -14.93
C LYS A 69 5.28 -5.45 -13.61
N HIS A 70 4.53 -6.41 -13.10
CA HIS A 70 3.86 -6.23 -11.81
C HIS A 70 4.85 -6.13 -10.63
N ILE A 71 5.95 -6.89 -10.65
CA ILE A 71 7.04 -6.71 -9.66
C ILE A 71 7.62 -5.30 -9.75
N GLU A 72 7.88 -4.79 -10.95
CA GLU A 72 8.38 -3.42 -11.16
C GLU A 72 7.41 -2.36 -10.64
N GLU A 73 6.10 -2.54 -10.83
CA GLU A 73 5.07 -1.66 -10.26
C GLU A 73 5.09 -1.66 -8.73
N LEU A 74 5.29 -2.82 -8.10
CA LEU A 74 5.40 -2.95 -6.65
C LEU A 74 6.69 -2.33 -6.10
N GLU A 75 7.80 -2.47 -6.81
CA GLU A 75 9.07 -1.83 -6.46
C GLU A 75 8.96 -0.30 -6.56
N LEU A 76 8.27 0.22 -7.58
CA LEU A 76 7.95 1.66 -7.68
C LEU A 76 7.01 2.13 -6.57
N ALA A 77 6.04 1.30 -6.16
CA ALA A 77 5.17 1.62 -5.04
C ALA A 77 5.95 1.65 -3.72
N LEU A 78 6.87 0.71 -3.51
CA LEU A 78 7.78 0.67 -2.36
C LEU A 78 8.66 1.92 -2.31
N ASP A 79 9.36 2.24 -3.40
CA ASP A 79 10.21 3.44 -3.51
C ASP A 79 9.41 4.72 -3.20
N ARG A 80 8.17 4.81 -3.69
CA ARG A 80 7.30 5.94 -3.38
C ARG A 80 6.97 6.03 -1.88
N VAL A 81 6.68 4.91 -1.21
CA VAL A 81 6.40 4.90 0.24
C VAL A 81 7.62 5.38 1.04
N GLU A 82 8.82 4.99 0.61
CA GLU A 82 10.07 5.28 1.32
C GLU A 82 10.60 6.70 1.07
N THR A 83 10.33 7.26 -0.11
CA THR A 83 10.89 8.56 -0.53
C THR A 83 9.93 9.73 -0.34
N LEU A 84 8.62 9.49 -0.27
CA LEU A 84 7.67 10.57 -0.02
C LEU A 84 7.84 11.14 1.37
N ARG A 85 7.98 12.46 1.45
CA ARG A 85 8.06 13.18 2.71
C ARG A 85 6.76 13.01 3.52
N HIS A 86 6.93 12.61 4.78
CA HIS A 86 5.87 12.47 5.77
C HIS A 86 6.41 12.86 7.16
N SER A 87 5.51 13.04 8.12
CA SER A 87 5.86 13.30 9.51
C SER A 87 6.21 12.01 10.28
N ASP A 88 6.85 12.18 11.44
CA ASP A 88 7.14 11.09 12.38
C ASP A 88 5.87 10.32 12.82
N ASP A 89 4.70 10.97 12.78
CA ASP A 89 3.43 10.32 13.12
C ASP A 89 2.99 9.30 12.04
N ALA A 90 3.42 9.48 10.80
CA ALA A 90 3.16 8.56 9.69
C ALA A 90 4.19 7.40 9.60
N ASP A 91 5.33 7.47 10.30
CA ASP A 91 6.43 6.48 10.20
C ASP A 91 5.99 5.02 10.37
N ARG A 92 5.05 4.77 11.29
CA ARG A 92 4.58 3.40 11.54
C ARG A 92 3.73 2.90 10.38
N PHE A 93 2.89 3.76 9.81
CA PHE A 93 2.10 3.44 8.63
C PHE A 93 3.01 3.20 7.43
N SER A 94 3.98 4.10 7.20
CA SER A 94 5.02 3.97 6.18
C SER A 94 5.74 2.63 6.26
N ARG A 95 6.31 2.27 7.43
CA ARG A 95 7.03 1.00 7.63
C ARG A 95 6.18 -0.24 7.39
N HIS A 96 4.93 -0.26 7.87
CA HIS A 96 4.04 -1.39 7.62
C HIS A 96 3.73 -1.53 6.13
N LEU A 97 3.61 -0.41 5.42
CA LEU A 97 3.31 -0.40 4.00
C LEU A 97 4.53 -0.81 3.15
N SER A 98 5.74 -0.35 3.48
CA SER A 98 6.98 -0.81 2.85
C SER A 98 7.14 -2.32 3.01
N GLY A 99 7.03 -2.83 4.23
CA GLY A 99 7.13 -4.27 4.50
C GLY A 99 6.06 -5.09 3.77
N TYR A 100 4.88 -4.51 3.51
CA TYR A 100 3.85 -5.17 2.69
C TYR A 100 4.29 -5.31 1.23
N TYR A 101 4.82 -4.25 0.63
CA TYR A 101 5.30 -4.29 -0.76
C TYR A 101 6.51 -5.21 -0.91
N GLU A 102 7.45 -5.21 0.03
CA GLU A 102 8.58 -6.16 0.04
C GLU A 102 8.10 -7.61 0.06
N LEU A 103 7.12 -7.93 0.92
CA LEU A 103 6.52 -9.26 0.98
C LEU A 103 5.80 -9.64 -0.31
N GLN A 104 5.08 -8.69 -0.95
CA GLN A 104 4.44 -8.94 -2.23
C GLN A 104 5.46 -9.19 -3.34
N VAL A 105 6.53 -8.39 -3.41
CA VAL A 105 7.64 -8.59 -4.36
C VAL A 105 8.20 -10.00 -4.22
N GLY A 106 8.50 -10.44 -2.99
CA GLY A 106 8.96 -11.81 -2.71
C GLY A 106 7.96 -12.89 -3.15
N TYR A 107 6.66 -12.68 -2.88
CA TYR A 107 5.60 -13.58 -3.33
C TYR A 107 5.59 -13.73 -4.86
N TYR A 108 5.62 -12.62 -5.60
CA TYR A 108 5.56 -12.65 -7.06
C TYR A 108 6.86 -13.18 -7.69
N GLN A 109 8.02 -12.95 -7.06
CA GLN A 109 9.27 -13.62 -7.42
C GLN A 109 9.13 -15.15 -7.27
N ASN A 110 8.55 -15.63 -6.17
CA ASN A 110 8.26 -17.05 -5.96
C ASN A 110 7.29 -17.61 -6.99
N LEU A 111 6.27 -16.84 -7.38
CA LEU A 111 5.31 -17.25 -8.38
C LEU A 111 5.97 -17.41 -9.76
N ARG A 112 6.90 -16.52 -10.11
CA ARG A 112 7.75 -16.69 -11.31
C ARG A 112 8.64 -17.94 -11.21
N ARG A 113 9.23 -18.22 -10.04
CA ARG A 113 10.02 -19.44 -9.82
C ARG A 113 9.15 -20.70 -9.98
N TYR A 114 7.93 -20.69 -9.46
CA TYR A 114 6.95 -21.77 -9.60
C TYR A 114 6.63 -22.06 -11.07
N MET A 115 6.35 -21.02 -11.86
CA MET A 115 6.05 -21.17 -13.29
C MET A 115 7.22 -21.71 -14.12
N LYS A 116 8.46 -21.43 -13.71
CA LYS A 116 9.68 -21.88 -14.39
C LYS A 116 10.14 -23.27 -13.94
N ALA A 117 9.62 -23.79 -12.83
CA ALA A 117 9.99 -25.11 -12.34
C ALA A 117 9.39 -26.21 -13.21
N SER A 118 10.24 -27.09 -13.73
CA SER A 118 9.85 -28.31 -14.45
C SER A 118 9.74 -29.53 -13.52
N ASP A 119 10.51 -29.53 -12.43
CA ASP A 119 10.51 -30.60 -11.43
C ASP A 119 9.31 -30.48 -10.48
N LYS A 120 8.60 -31.59 -10.26
CA LYS A 120 7.39 -31.64 -9.44
C LYS A 120 7.67 -31.32 -7.97
N THR A 121 8.71 -31.93 -7.40
CA THR A 121 9.06 -31.74 -5.99
C THR A 121 9.46 -30.29 -5.71
N LYS A 122 10.28 -29.69 -6.58
CA LYS A 122 10.64 -28.27 -6.51
C LYS A 122 9.42 -27.36 -6.60
N LYS A 123 8.50 -27.69 -7.51
CA LYS A 123 7.27 -26.92 -7.71
C LYS A 123 6.35 -26.97 -6.49
N GLU A 124 6.22 -28.15 -5.86
CA GLU A 124 5.49 -28.32 -4.60
C GLU A 124 6.15 -27.54 -3.44
N GLY A 125 7.48 -27.55 -3.35
CA GLY A 125 8.22 -26.74 -2.36
C GLY A 125 7.93 -25.25 -2.50
N ILE A 126 8.00 -24.71 -3.72
CA ILE A 126 7.69 -23.30 -3.98
C ILE A 126 6.21 -23.00 -3.71
N ALA A 127 5.29 -23.94 -3.97
CA ALA A 127 3.88 -23.78 -3.63
C ALA A 127 3.64 -23.63 -2.13
N GLN A 128 4.41 -24.33 -1.29
CA GLN A 128 4.35 -24.14 0.17
C GLN A 128 4.90 -22.77 0.59
N GLU A 129 5.99 -22.31 -0.01
CA GLU A 129 6.50 -20.94 0.21
C GLU A 129 5.44 -19.89 -0.15
N LEU A 130 4.77 -20.03 -1.30
CA LEU A 130 3.69 -19.14 -1.74
C LEU A 130 2.51 -19.14 -0.74
N LYS A 131 2.16 -20.31 -0.20
CA LYS A 131 1.11 -20.43 0.82
C LYS A 131 1.50 -19.76 2.13
N ALA A 132 2.75 -19.90 2.56
CA ALA A 132 3.27 -19.21 3.75
C ALA A 132 3.27 -17.69 3.56
N SER A 133 3.76 -17.20 2.42
CA SER A 133 3.70 -15.77 2.06
C SER A 133 2.26 -15.25 2.03
N TYR A 134 1.29 -16.04 1.54
CA TYR A 134 -0.12 -15.66 1.54
C TYR A 134 -0.68 -15.43 2.94
N VAL A 135 -0.32 -16.27 3.92
CA VAL A 135 -0.76 -16.08 5.32
C VAL A 135 -0.26 -14.74 5.86
N LEU A 136 0.99 -14.38 5.58
CA LEU A 136 1.57 -13.10 6.01
C LEU A 136 0.91 -11.91 5.30
N LEU A 137 0.76 -12.00 3.98
CA LEU A 137 0.19 -10.94 3.15
C LEU A 137 -1.32 -10.73 3.37
N SER A 138 -2.07 -11.77 3.72
CA SER A 138 -3.50 -11.64 4.05
C SER A 138 -3.75 -11.03 5.43
N ALA A 139 -2.81 -11.18 6.37
CA ALA A 139 -2.90 -10.60 7.71
C ALA A 139 -2.34 -9.17 7.82
N ALA A 140 -1.43 -8.77 6.93
CA ALA A 140 -0.79 -7.45 6.96
C ALA A 140 -1.76 -6.25 6.82
N PRO A 141 -2.82 -6.28 5.97
CA PRO A 141 -3.71 -5.15 5.77
C PRO A 141 -4.35 -4.61 7.04
N GLU A 142 -4.70 -5.47 8.00
CA GLU A 142 -5.28 -5.04 9.27
C GLU A 142 -4.33 -4.11 10.03
N ARG A 143 -3.04 -4.48 10.11
CA ARG A 143 -2.03 -3.68 10.81
C ARG A 143 -1.74 -2.37 10.09
N ILE A 144 -1.72 -2.39 8.76
CA ILE A 144 -1.52 -1.21 7.91
C ILE A 144 -2.65 -0.20 8.13
N LEU A 145 -3.90 -0.65 8.01
CA LEU A 145 -5.09 0.19 8.20
C LEU A 145 -5.18 0.71 9.64
N LEU A 146 -4.83 -0.12 10.64
CA LEU A 146 -4.78 0.33 12.03
C LEU A 146 -3.72 1.42 12.24
N SER A 147 -2.52 1.27 11.68
CA SER A 147 -1.50 2.32 11.75
C SER A 147 -1.91 3.59 11.00
N GLN A 148 -2.55 3.44 9.83
CA GLN A 148 -3.06 4.56 9.05
C GLN A 148 -4.09 5.36 9.86
N LYS A 149 -5.07 4.66 10.46
CA LYS A 149 -6.09 5.29 11.31
C LYS A 149 -5.47 6.10 12.45
N ARG A 150 -4.54 5.50 13.21
CA ARG A 150 -3.88 6.16 14.35
C ARG A 150 -3.08 7.39 13.92
N PHE A 151 -2.39 7.29 12.79
CA PHE A 151 -1.67 8.41 12.19
C PHE A 151 -2.63 9.55 11.83
N LEU A 152 -3.73 9.26 11.11
CA LEU A 152 -4.71 10.28 10.71
C LEU A 152 -5.40 10.92 11.91
N GLU A 153 -5.71 10.16 12.97
CA GLU A 153 -6.27 10.68 14.22
C GLU A 153 -5.31 11.67 14.90
N LYS A 154 -4.03 11.33 14.98
CA LYS A 154 -3.02 12.23 15.57
C LYS A 154 -2.78 13.49 14.74
N ALA A 155 -2.78 13.37 13.42
CA ALA A 155 -2.62 14.49 12.51
C ALA A 155 -3.88 15.40 12.45
N GLY A 156 -4.97 15.07 13.16
CA GLY A 156 -6.23 15.82 13.08
C GLY A 156 -6.92 15.70 11.72
N LEU A 157 -6.63 14.62 10.97
CA LEU A 157 -7.13 14.35 9.62
C LEU A 157 -8.30 13.36 9.60
N THR A 158 -8.98 13.15 10.72
CA THR A 158 -10.19 12.32 10.76
C THR A 158 -11.30 12.95 9.92
N PRO A 159 -12.10 12.16 9.18
CA PRO A 159 -13.35 12.66 8.64
C PRO A 159 -14.18 13.21 9.80
N GLU A 160 -14.48 14.51 9.79
CA GLU A 160 -15.52 15.06 10.65
C GLU A 160 -16.76 14.19 10.44
N ALA A 161 -17.22 13.52 11.49
CA ALA A 161 -18.56 12.96 11.47
C ALA A 161 -19.46 14.17 11.25
N THR A 162 -19.99 14.32 10.04
CA THR A 162 -21.00 15.31 9.72
C THR A 162 -22.19 15.03 10.62
N THR A 163 -22.22 15.67 11.78
CA THR A 163 -23.46 15.90 12.51
C THR A 163 -24.39 16.56 11.51
N PRO A 164 -25.56 15.97 11.21
CA PRO A 164 -26.57 16.71 10.47
C PRO A 164 -26.92 17.90 11.35
N ASP A 165 -26.63 19.09 10.86
CA ASP A 165 -27.13 20.33 11.46
C ASP A 165 -28.64 20.21 11.54
N ALA A 166 -29.12 19.87 12.74
CA ALA A 166 -30.52 20.02 13.10
C ALA A 166 -30.77 21.51 13.30
N SER A 167 -30.94 22.22 12.19
CA SER A 167 -31.42 23.61 12.19
C SER A 167 -32.80 23.67 11.56
N SER A 168 -33.78 23.65 12.47
CA SER A 168 -35.08 24.35 12.51
C SER A 168 -36.02 24.29 11.31
#